data_AF-A0A941YRF8-F1
#
_entry.id   AF-A0A941YRF8-F1
#
_cell.length_a   1.000
_cell.length_b   1.000
_cell.length_c   1.000
_cell.angle_alpha   90.00
_cell.angle_beta   90.00
_cell.angle_gamma   90.00
#
_symmetry.space_group_name_H-M   'P 1'
#
loop_
_entity.id
_entity.type
_entity.pdbx_description
1 polymer ?
#
loop_
_entity_poly.entity_id
_entity_poly.type
_entity_poly.pdbx_seq_one_letter_code
_entity_poly.pdbx_strand_id
1 'polypeptide(L)'
;MRGDFSGWRVLAAESTTRGDLIDASPRLDLLARSGKPVVAVLRLNGSRPPPSADIVAHRIDEIGAAWRAAGVPLAGIEIDHDCATAQLEAYADLLAQLRTRLPVGLTLSITALPTWIGAPALTRVLGRVDASVLQVHAIAAPRAGAGETGLFDAAQAQRWIDAYARIAPAPFRVALPAYGLRVGYDDEGTAVAVEGEMPRAIEAQRTRELRVDPRTVSTLLRKLERARPPLLAGIVWFRLPGEDDRRAWSTTTLHAVIAGADLKPGFGVRVQTASDGAADIVLGNRGTFDAPPSASVEIAANACAAADALAGFRIEKSAAGWRFFPTTDTILRAGHEWRIGWMRCASIDRESVNESP
;
A
#
# COMPACT_ATOMS: atom_id res chain seq x y z
N MET A 1 -12.10 7.27 -6.45
CA MET A 1 -11.74 5.87 -6.11
C MET A 1 -12.58 4.77 -6.76
N ARG A 2 -13.92 4.70 -6.67
CA ARG A 2 -14.66 3.57 -7.31
C ARG A 2 -14.44 3.47 -8.83
N GLY A 3 -14.14 4.58 -9.52
CA GLY A 3 -13.79 4.59 -10.94
C GLY A 3 -12.35 4.15 -11.26
N ASP A 4 -11.46 4.14 -10.26
CA ASP A 4 -10.01 4.04 -10.49
C ASP A 4 -9.53 2.59 -10.69
N PHE A 5 -10.33 1.62 -10.24
CA PHE A 5 -10.00 0.19 -10.30
C PHE A 5 -10.94 -0.57 -11.23
N SER A 6 -10.39 -1.48 -12.03
CA SER A 6 -11.16 -2.34 -12.93
C SER A 6 -11.67 -3.63 -12.28
N GLY A 7 -11.19 -3.97 -11.08
CA GLY A 7 -11.56 -5.19 -10.37
C GLY A 7 -10.90 -5.28 -9.00
N TRP A 8 -11.24 -6.32 -8.25
CA TRP A 8 -10.73 -6.57 -6.91
C TRP A 8 -9.97 -7.89 -6.83
N ARG A 9 -8.89 -7.91 -6.05
CA ARG A 9 -8.24 -9.13 -5.56
C ARG A 9 -8.45 -9.17 -4.06
N VAL A 10 -9.10 -10.21 -3.57
CA VAL A 10 -9.55 -10.25 -2.17
C VAL A 10 -9.09 -11.56 -1.55
N LEU A 11 -8.41 -11.47 -0.41
CA LEU A 11 -8.03 -12.64 0.38
C LEU A 11 -9.29 -13.41 0.77
N ALA A 12 -9.36 -14.67 0.37
CA ALA A 12 -10.48 -15.57 0.59
C ALA A 12 -10.13 -16.67 1.60
N ALA A 13 -8.90 -17.16 1.56
CA ALA A 13 -8.38 -18.08 2.55
C ALA A 13 -6.87 -17.96 2.65
N GLU A 14 -6.32 -18.42 3.77
CA GLU A 14 -4.87 -18.55 3.96
C GLU A 14 -4.51 -19.89 4.63
N SER A 15 -3.32 -20.41 4.32
CA SER A 15 -2.81 -21.61 4.98
C SER A 15 -2.11 -21.27 6.30
N THR A 16 -2.44 -21.93 7.39
CA THR A 16 -1.67 -21.86 8.63
C THR A 16 -0.28 -22.48 8.46
N THR A 17 0.60 -22.28 9.44
CA THR A 17 1.94 -22.92 9.46
C THR A 17 1.88 -24.46 9.46
N ARG A 18 0.75 -25.05 9.88
CA ARG A 18 0.49 -26.49 9.86
C ARG A 18 -0.06 -26.99 8.52
N GLY A 19 -0.36 -26.11 7.58
CA GLY A 19 -0.96 -26.43 6.29
C GLY A 19 -2.50 -26.45 6.28
N ASP A 20 -3.16 -26.18 7.40
CA ASP A 20 -4.62 -26.04 7.43
C ASP A 20 -5.06 -24.78 6.67
N LEU A 21 -6.12 -24.83 5.85
CA LEU A 21 -6.68 -23.65 5.20
C LEU A 21 -7.77 -23.01 6.08
N ILE A 22 -7.62 -21.72 6.40
CA ILE A 22 -8.57 -20.92 7.18
C ILE A 22 -9.23 -19.85 6.32
N ASP A 23 -10.47 -19.50 6.65
CA ASP A 23 -11.25 -18.48 5.94
C ASP A 23 -10.84 -17.06 6.36
N ALA A 24 -10.71 -16.17 5.37
CA ALA A 24 -10.49 -14.75 5.62
C ALA A 24 -11.80 -13.96 5.82
N SER A 25 -12.96 -14.57 5.56
CA SER A 25 -14.32 -14.04 5.79
C SER A 25 -14.53 -12.60 5.29
N PRO A 26 -14.25 -12.28 4.01
CA PRO A 26 -14.47 -10.92 3.50
C PRO A 26 -15.96 -10.57 3.43
N ARG A 27 -16.25 -9.27 3.41
CA ARG A 27 -17.61 -8.74 3.29
C ARG A 27 -18.17 -8.92 1.87
N LEU A 28 -18.73 -10.10 1.59
CA LEU A 28 -19.26 -10.47 0.27
C LEU A 28 -20.37 -9.54 -0.23
N ASP A 29 -21.17 -9.00 0.69
CA ASP A 29 -22.23 -8.04 0.36
C ASP A 29 -21.67 -6.74 -0.26
N LEU A 30 -20.49 -6.28 0.21
CA LEU A 30 -19.81 -5.12 -0.37
C LEU A 30 -19.21 -5.45 -1.74
N LEU A 31 -18.67 -6.66 -1.91
CA LEU A 31 -18.10 -7.12 -3.17
C LEU A 31 -19.18 -7.24 -4.27
N ALA A 32 -20.31 -7.85 -3.94
CA ALA A 32 -21.47 -7.96 -4.83
C ALA A 32 -21.98 -6.58 -5.26
N ARG A 33 -22.17 -5.65 -4.30
CA ARG A 33 -22.57 -4.26 -4.58
C ARG A 33 -21.57 -3.49 -5.44
N SER A 34 -20.31 -3.90 -5.50
CA SER A 34 -19.30 -3.21 -6.31
C SER A 34 -19.52 -3.43 -7.82
N GLY A 35 -20.13 -4.56 -8.20
CA GLY A 35 -20.36 -4.94 -9.60
C GLY A 35 -19.10 -5.17 -10.44
N LYS A 36 -17.90 -5.10 -9.85
CA LYS A 36 -16.62 -5.25 -10.56
C LYS A 36 -16.11 -6.68 -10.46
N PRO A 37 -15.43 -7.22 -11.49
CA PRO A 37 -14.78 -8.52 -11.45
C PRO A 37 -13.94 -8.73 -10.17
N VAL A 38 -14.13 -9.86 -9.51
CA VAL A 38 -13.40 -10.22 -8.28
C VAL A 38 -12.57 -11.47 -8.51
N VAL A 39 -11.30 -11.42 -8.13
CA VAL A 39 -10.41 -12.58 -8.04
C VAL A 39 -10.26 -12.96 -6.56
N ALA A 40 -10.62 -14.19 -6.21
CA ALA A 40 -10.44 -14.70 -4.86
C ALA A 40 -8.99 -15.18 -4.69
N VAL A 41 -8.30 -14.67 -3.68
CA VAL A 41 -6.89 -14.97 -3.42
C VAL A 41 -6.80 -16.03 -2.32
N LEU A 42 -6.11 -17.13 -2.60
CA LEU A 42 -5.72 -18.13 -1.61
C LEU A 42 -4.24 -17.94 -1.29
N ARG A 43 -3.94 -17.50 -0.06
CA ARG A 43 -2.56 -17.36 0.39
C ARG A 43 -2.04 -18.69 0.92
N LEU A 44 -1.01 -19.22 0.28
CA LEU A 44 -0.26 -20.35 0.80
C LEU A 44 1.00 -19.78 1.47
N ASN A 45 1.00 -19.75 2.80
CA ASN A 45 2.20 -19.40 3.55
C ASN A 45 3.33 -20.35 3.15
N GLY A 46 4.58 -19.87 3.16
CA GLY A 46 5.78 -20.63 2.77
C GLY A 46 6.09 -21.88 3.62
N SER A 47 5.14 -22.31 4.46
CA SER A 47 5.13 -23.54 5.25
C SER A 47 5.43 -24.78 4.42
N ARG A 48 6.12 -25.74 5.05
CA ARG A 48 6.42 -27.06 4.49
C ARG A 48 5.75 -28.14 5.35
N PRO A 49 5.03 -29.10 4.76
CA PRO A 49 4.62 -29.17 3.34
C PRO A 49 3.45 -28.22 3.02
N PRO A 50 3.33 -27.74 1.76
CA PRO A 50 2.13 -27.02 1.33
C PRO A 50 0.90 -27.95 1.36
N PRO A 51 -0.33 -27.41 1.43
CA PRO A 51 -1.55 -28.22 1.31
C PRO A 51 -1.59 -28.98 -0.03
N SER A 52 -2.18 -30.17 -0.05
CA SER A 52 -2.28 -30.96 -1.28
C SER A 52 -3.19 -30.30 -2.32
N ALA A 53 -3.02 -30.65 -3.59
CA ALA A 53 -3.87 -30.14 -4.67
C ALA A 53 -5.36 -30.45 -4.45
N ASP A 54 -5.70 -31.59 -3.84
CA ASP A 54 -7.07 -31.96 -3.48
C ASP A 54 -7.66 -31.01 -2.44
N ILE A 55 -6.90 -30.69 -1.38
CA ILE A 55 -7.32 -29.76 -0.33
C ILE A 55 -7.53 -28.36 -0.90
N VAL A 56 -6.58 -27.89 -1.74
CA VAL A 56 -6.68 -26.56 -2.37
C VAL A 56 -7.88 -26.50 -3.34
N ALA A 57 -8.07 -27.53 -4.17
CA ALA A 57 -9.18 -27.58 -5.12
C ALA A 57 -10.54 -27.58 -4.41
N HIS A 58 -10.69 -28.42 -3.37
CA HIS A 58 -11.91 -28.47 -2.58
C HIS A 58 -12.24 -27.10 -1.97
N ARG A 59 -11.23 -26.42 -1.41
CA ARG A 59 -11.42 -25.08 -0.83
C ARG A 59 -11.81 -24.04 -1.88
N ILE A 60 -11.24 -24.12 -3.08
CA ILE A 60 -11.60 -23.24 -4.19
C ILE A 60 -13.06 -23.44 -4.61
N ASP A 61 -13.53 -24.68 -4.66
CA ASP A 61 -14.93 -24.99 -4.99
C ASP A 61 -15.89 -24.44 -3.94
N GLU A 62 -15.58 -24.59 -2.65
CA GLU A 62 -16.38 -24.00 -1.55
C GLU A 62 -16.47 -22.47 -1.66
N ILE A 63 -15.31 -21.80 -1.80
CA ILE A 63 -15.24 -20.34 -1.96
C ILE A 63 -16.01 -19.92 -3.21
N GLY A 64 -15.81 -20.62 -4.32
CA GLY A 64 -16.44 -20.35 -5.60
C GLY A 64 -17.96 -20.48 -5.54
N ALA A 65 -18.48 -21.47 -4.83
CA ALA A 65 -19.92 -21.66 -4.63
C ALA A 65 -20.49 -20.55 -3.73
N ALA A 66 -19.86 -20.31 -2.57
CA ALA A 66 -20.34 -19.32 -1.60
C ALA A 66 -20.35 -17.90 -2.18
N TRP A 67 -19.29 -17.50 -2.90
CA TRP A 67 -19.17 -16.14 -3.44
C TRP A 67 -20.16 -15.90 -4.58
N ARG A 68 -20.35 -16.89 -5.47
CA ARG A 68 -21.35 -16.79 -6.54
C ARG A 68 -22.77 -16.75 -5.97
N ALA A 69 -23.07 -17.57 -4.95
CA ALA A 69 -24.37 -17.54 -4.27
C ALA A 69 -24.65 -16.17 -3.62
N ALA A 70 -23.61 -15.49 -3.12
CA ALA A 70 -23.70 -14.13 -2.60
C ALA A 70 -23.79 -13.04 -3.68
N GLY A 71 -23.83 -13.40 -4.97
CA GLY A 71 -23.91 -12.46 -6.09
C GLY A 71 -22.58 -11.77 -6.43
N VAL A 72 -21.45 -12.27 -5.92
CA VAL A 72 -20.12 -11.73 -6.26
C VAL A 72 -19.78 -12.12 -7.71
N PRO A 73 -19.38 -11.16 -8.57
CA PRO A 73 -18.92 -11.45 -9.94
C PRO A 73 -17.50 -12.06 -9.91
N LEU A 74 -17.40 -13.31 -9.47
CA LEU A 74 -16.14 -14.05 -9.35
C LEU A 74 -15.57 -14.33 -10.74
N ALA A 75 -14.41 -13.75 -11.02
CA ALA A 75 -13.71 -13.80 -12.30
C ALA A 75 -12.55 -14.80 -12.33
N GLY A 76 -12.06 -15.25 -11.18
CA GLY A 76 -10.96 -16.20 -11.11
C GLY A 76 -10.44 -16.42 -9.70
N ILE A 77 -9.41 -17.28 -9.61
CA ILE A 77 -8.67 -17.57 -8.39
C ILE A 77 -7.21 -17.18 -8.58
N GLU A 78 -6.59 -16.63 -7.54
CA GLU A 78 -5.16 -16.36 -7.48
C GLU A 78 -4.53 -17.15 -6.33
N ILE A 79 -3.44 -17.88 -6.60
CA ILE A 79 -2.63 -18.50 -5.55
C ILE A 79 -1.50 -17.54 -5.20
N ASP A 80 -1.53 -17.02 -3.97
CA ASP A 80 -0.48 -16.17 -3.41
C ASP A 80 0.50 -17.05 -2.62
N HIS A 81 1.63 -17.42 -3.24
CA HIS A 81 2.59 -18.34 -2.63
C HIS A 81 4.04 -17.86 -2.80
N ASP A 82 4.53 -17.16 -1.78
CA ASP A 82 5.91 -16.67 -1.68
C ASP A 82 6.90 -17.79 -1.33
N CYS A 83 6.95 -18.84 -2.16
CA CYS A 83 7.87 -19.95 -1.95
C CYS A 83 9.32 -19.58 -2.29
N ALA A 84 10.26 -20.23 -1.59
CA ALA A 84 11.67 -20.14 -1.92
C ALA A 84 11.92 -20.68 -3.34
N THR A 85 12.88 -20.09 -4.06
CA THR A 85 13.25 -20.50 -5.43
C THR A 85 13.53 -22.01 -5.54
N ALA A 86 14.10 -22.63 -4.50
CA ALA A 86 14.36 -24.08 -4.44
C ALA A 86 13.09 -24.96 -4.44
N GLN A 87 11.92 -24.40 -4.11
CA GLN A 87 10.63 -25.11 -4.06
C GLN A 87 9.80 -24.95 -5.34
N LEU A 88 10.28 -24.20 -6.35
CA LEU A 88 9.52 -23.93 -7.57
C LEU A 88 9.15 -25.20 -8.35
N GLU A 89 10.00 -26.22 -8.29
CA GLU A 89 9.72 -27.54 -8.86
C GLU A 89 8.47 -28.17 -8.22
N ALA A 90 8.45 -28.27 -6.89
CA ALA A 90 7.30 -28.77 -6.15
C ALA A 90 6.05 -27.91 -6.37
N TYR A 91 6.22 -26.58 -6.49
CA TYR A 91 5.09 -25.69 -6.76
C TYR A 91 4.51 -25.89 -8.16
N ALA A 92 5.35 -26.10 -9.18
CA ALA A 92 4.88 -26.40 -10.52
C ALA A 92 4.09 -27.72 -10.58
N ASP A 93 4.49 -28.72 -9.79
CA ASP A 93 3.79 -30.01 -9.69
C ASP A 93 2.44 -29.85 -8.97
N LEU A 94 2.40 -29.05 -7.90
CA LEU A 94 1.16 -28.68 -7.21
C LEU A 94 0.19 -27.99 -8.17
N LEU A 95 0.64 -26.99 -8.94
CA LEU A 95 -0.19 -26.27 -9.90
C LEU A 95 -0.68 -27.18 -11.04
N ALA A 96 0.17 -28.09 -11.52
CA ALA A 96 -0.23 -29.07 -12.53
C ALA A 96 -1.37 -29.96 -12.03
N GLN A 97 -1.25 -30.49 -10.80
CA GLN A 97 -2.27 -31.30 -10.16
C GLN A 97 -3.54 -30.49 -9.83
N LEU A 98 -3.39 -29.25 -9.37
CA LEU A 98 -4.51 -28.37 -9.08
C LEU A 98 -5.32 -28.11 -10.36
N ARG A 99 -4.64 -27.83 -11.48
CA ARG A 99 -5.30 -27.51 -12.74
C ARG A 99 -6.20 -28.65 -13.25
N THR A 100 -5.87 -29.91 -12.99
CA THR A 100 -6.72 -31.05 -13.39
C THR A 100 -7.99 -31.19 -12.54
N ARG A 101 -8.05 -30.50 -11.39
CA ARG A 101 -9.18 -30.56 -10.44
C ARG A 101 -10.10 -29.36 -10.53
N LEU A 102 -9.60 -28.23 -11.05
CA LEU A 102 -10.39 -27.00 -11.15
C LEU A 102 -11.44 -27.09 -12.28
N PRO A 103 -12.60 -26.42 -12.11
CA PRO A 103 -13.60 -26.32 -13.16
C PRO A 103 -13.05 -25.75 -14.47
N VAL A 104 -13.47 -26.31 -15.59
CA VAL A 104 -13.11 -25.82 -16.93
C VAL A 104 -13.56 -24.36 -17.07
N GLY A 105 -12.64 -23.50 -17.51
CA GLY A 105 -12.90 -22.06 -17.71
C GLY A 105 -12.68 -21.19 -16.49
N LEU A 106 -12.38 -21.74 -15.30
CA LEU A 106 -11.96 -20.95 -14.15
C LEU A 106 -10.54 -20.43 -14.37
N THR A 107 -10.38 -19.10 -14.46
CA THR A 107 -9.06 -18.47 -14.56
C THR A 107 -8.26 -18.71 -13.29
N LEU A 108 -7.05 -19.25 -13.44
CA LEU A 108 -6.07 -19.44 -12.38
C LEU A 108 -4.90 -18.48 -12.59
N SER A 109 -4.63 -17.63 -11.61
CA SER A 109 -3.43 -16.80 -11.56
C SER A 109 -2.56 -17.11 -10.35
N ILE A 110 -1.34 -16.57 -10.34
CA ILE A 110 -0.42 -16.64 -9.20
C ILE A 110 0.23 -15.29 -8.93
N THR A 111 0.67 -15.06 -7.70
CA THR A 111 1.75 -14.11 -7.43
C THR A 111 3.10 -14.73 -7.83
N ALA A 112 4.04 -13.89 -8.26
CA ALA A 112 5.38 -14.30 -8.62
C ALA A 112 6.42 -13.33 -8.06
N LEU A 113 7.53 -13.88 -7.58
CA LEU A 113 8.63 -13.10 -7.01
C LEU A 113 9.74 -12.87 -8.05
N PRO A 114 10.42 -11.71 -8.03
CA PRO A 114 11.54 -11.45 -8.91
C PRO A 114 12.74 -12.36 -8.65
N THR A 115 12.86 -12.91 -7.44
CA THR A 115 13.90 -13.87 -7.04
C THR A 115 13.79 -15.21 -7.77
N TRP A 116 12.66 -15.48 -8.43
CA TRP A 116 12.46 -16.67 -9.26
C TRP A 116 13.05 -16.50 -10.67
N ILE A 117 13.31 -15.26 -11.12
CA ILE A 117 13.83 -14.98 -12.46
C ILE A 117 15.22 -15.62 -12.61
N GLY A 118 15.39 -16.44 -13.65
CA GLY A 118 16.60 -17.22 -13.90
C GLY A 118 16.53 -18.66 -13.41
N ALA A 119 15.54 -19.02 -12.59
CA ALA A 119 15.30 -20.42 -12.22
C ALA A 119 14.62 -21.17 -13.37
N PRO A 120 15.14 -22.33 -13.82
CA PRO A 120 14.53 -23.12 -14.90
C PRO A 120 13.07 -23.52 -14.62
N ALA A 121 12.77 -23.80 -13.35
CA ALA A 121 11.44 -24.17 -12.89
C ALA A 121 10.36 -23.08 -13.11
N LEU A 122 10.76 -21.80 -13.21
CA LEU A 122 9.83 -20.69 -13.36
C LEU A 122 8.99 -20.84 -14.63
N THR A 123 9.59 -21.23 -15.76
CA THR A 123 8.85 -21.46 -17.00
C THR A 123 7.80 -22.56 -16.84
N ARG A 124 8.10 -23.60 -16.04
CA ARG A 124 7.12 -24.66 -15.76
C ARG A 124 5.97 -24.14 -14.90
N VAL A 125 6.26 -23.35 -13.87
CA VAL A 125 5.23 -22.69 -13.03
C VAL A 125 4.31 -21.82 -13.89
N LEU A 126 4.87 -20.93 -14.71
CA LEU A 126 4.09 -20.01 -15.54
C LEU A 126 3.28 -20.73 -16.63
N GLY A 127 3.75 -21.89 -17.09
CA GLY A 127 3.02 -22.74 -18.03
C GLY A 127 1.79 -23.46 -17.45
N ARG A 128 1.54 -23.36 -16.13
CA ARG A 128 0.37 -23.99 -15.47
C ARG A 128 -0.77 -23.03 -15.16
N VAL A 129 -0.63 -21.74 -15.48
CA VAL A 129 -1.53 -20.68 -15.05
C VAL A 129 -1.96 -19.82 -16.24
N ASP A 130 -3.13 -19.20 -16.14
CA ASP A 130 -3.70 -18.37 -17.21
C ASP A 130 -3.16 -16.92 -17.15
N ALA A 131 -2.68 -16.49 -15.99
CA ALA A 131 -2.09 -15.17 -15.77
C ALA A 131 -1.17 -15.16 -14.54
N SER A 132 -0.39 -14.10 -14.37
CA SER A 132 0.45 -13.91 -13.18
C SER A 132 0.49 -12.46 -12.70
N VAL A 133 0.93 -12.25 -11.46
CA VAL A 133 1.17 -10.94 -10.86
C VAL A 133 2.62 -10.91 -10.34
N LEU A 134 3.48 -10.14 -10.99
CA LEU A 134 4.85 -9.93 -10.54
C LEU A 134 4.87 -8.91 -9.39
N GLN A 135 5.27 -9.35 -8.20
CA GLN A 135 5.46 -8.47 -7.06
C GLN A 135 6.83 -7.78 -7.14
N VAL A 136 6.88 -6.45 -7.13
CA VAL A 136 8.14 -5.69 -7.28
C VAL A 136 8.48 -4.84 -6.06
N HIS A 137 7.89 -5.17 -4.91
CA HIS A 137 8.06 -4.45 -3.65
C HIS A 137 8.27 -5.43 -2.50
N ALA A 138 8.89 -4.97 -1.41
CA ALA A 138 9.22 -5.77 -0.23
C ALA A 138 9.99 -7.08 -0.54
N ILE A 139 10.83 -7.08 -1.60
CA ILE A 139 11.54 -8.28 -2.08
C ILE A 139 12.79 -8.60 -1.26
N ALA A 140 13.44 -7.58 -0.70
CA ALA A 140 14.62 -7.73 0.16
C ALA A 140 14.31 -7.27 1.57
N ALA A 141 14.87 -7.95 2.57
CA ALA A 141 14.81 -7.49 3.95
C ALA A 141 15.46 -6.09 4.05
N PRO A 142 14.78 -5.11 4.67
CA PRO A 142 15.37 -3.81 4.89
C PRO A 142 16.64 -3.94 5.72
N ARG A 143 17.77 -3.41 5.24
CA ARG A 143 19.04 -3.37 6.00
C ARG A 143 19.26 -1.97 6.55
N ALA A 144 19.74 -1.83 7.78
CA ALA A 144 19.90 -0.52 8.43
C ALA A 144 20.81 0.45 7.65
N GLY A 145 21.72 -0.05 6.80
CA GLY A 145 22.63 0.76 5.97
C GLY A 145 22.24 0.92 4.49
N ALA A 146 21.17 0.27 4.03
CA ALA A 146 20.56 0.64 2.75
C ALA A 146 19.82 1.97 2.98
N GLY A 147 19.83 2.88 2.00
CA GLY A 147 19.07 4.12 2.09
C GLY A 147 17.56 3.89 2.24
N GLU A 148 16.75 4.87 1.88
CA GLU A 148 15.27 4.75 1.90
C GLU A 148 14.71 3.68 0.94
N THR A 149 15.58 2.99 0.17
CA THR A 149 15.27 2.01 -0.88
C THR A 149 14.83 0.62 -0.38
N GLY A 150 14.59 0.45 0.93
CA GLY A 150 14.28 -0.86 1.52
C GLY A 150 12.95 -1.50 1.08
N LEU A 151 11.96 -0.69 0.66
CA LEU A 151 10.62 -1.19 0.32
C LEU A 151 10.34 -1.26 -1.19
N PHE A 152 10.85 -0.29 -1.96
CA PHE A 152 10.63 -0.18 -3.39
C PHE A 152 11.71 0.67 -4.07
N ASP A 153 12.18 0.23 -5.24
CA ASP A 153 13.08 0.99 -6.11
C ASP A 153 12.58 0.91 -7.56
N ALA A 154 12.29 2.07 -8.16
CA ALA A 154 11.68 2.14 -9.49
C ALA A 154 12.60 1.61 -10.61
N ALA A 155 13.91 1.78 -10.50
CA ALA A 155 14.85 1.30 -11.51
C ALA A 155 15.00 -0.22 -11.46
N GLN A 156 15.06 -0.79 -10.26
CA GLN A 156 15.10 -2.22 -10.02
C GLN A 156 13.78 -2.89 -10.40
N ALA A 157 12.65 -2.28 -10.06
CA ALA A 157 11.34 -2.74 -10.49
C ALA A 157 11.23 -2.81 -12.03
N GLN A 158 11.69 -1.77 -12.74
CA GLN A 158 11.75 -1.80 -14.21
C GLN A 158 12.59 -2.97 -14.73
N ARG A 159 13.80 -3.19 -14.18
CA ARG A 159 14.66 -4.32 -14.58
C ARG A 159 13.98 -5.67 -14.39
N TRP A 160 13.27 -5.85 -13.28
CA TRP A 160 12.50 -7.08 -13.02
C TRP A 160 11.34 -7.25 -13.99
N ILE A 161 10.59 -6.18 -14.27
CA ILE A 161 9.49 -6.20 -15.22
C ILE A 161 9.98 -6.57 -16.62
N ASP A 162 11.08 -5.96 -17.09
CA ASP A 162 11.65 -6.24 -18.41
C ASP A 162 12.18 -7.68 -18.49
N ALA A 163 12.80 -8.19 -17.44
CA ALA A 163 13.28 -9.56 -17.39
C ALA A 163 12.14 -10.58 -17.36
N TYR A 164 11.09 -10.30 -16.58
CA TYR A 164 9.91 -11.14 -16.49
C TYR A 164 9.10 -11.17 -17.79
N ALA A 165 8.98 -10.03 -18.48
CA ALA A 165 8.29 -9.93 -19.76
C ALA A 165 8.92 -10.80 -20.86
N ARG A 166 10.23 -11.11 -20.77
CA ARG A 166 10.91 -12.01 -21.73
C ARG A 166 10.56 -13.48 -21.53
N ILE A 167 10.03 -13.86 -20.37
CA ILE A 167 9.79 -15.27 -20.01
C ILE A 167 8.31 -15.59 -19.78
N ALA A 168 7.47 -14.58 -19.51
CA ALA A 168 6.05 -14.78 -19.26
C ALA A 168 5.32 -15.26 -20.53
N PRO A 169 4.72 -16.47 -20.53
CA PRO A 169 4.01 -17.00 -21.69
C PRO A 169 2.58 -16.46 -21.81
N ALA A 170 2.06 -15.81 -20.77
CA ALA A 170 0.68 -15.38 -20.63
C ALA A 170 0.61 -13.93 -20.07
N PRO A 171 -0.56 -13.27 -20.13
CA PRO A 171 -0.73 -11.93 -19.59
C PRO A 171 -0.35 -11.83 -18.12
N PHE A 172 0.48 -10.85 -17.77
CA PHE A 172 0.91 -10.62 -16.40
C PHE A 172 0.58 -9.21 -15.93
N ARG A 173 0.44 -9.01 -14.62
CA ARG A 173 0.30 -7.70 -13.99
C ARG A 173 1.49 -7.43 -13.08
N VAL A 174 1.66 -6.19 -12.66
CA VAL A 174 2.71 -5.80 -11.71
C VAL A 174 2.06 -5.32 -10.42
N ALA A 175 2.45 -5.89 -9.29
CA ALA A 175 2.00 -5.46 -7.97
C ALA A 175 2.87 -4.30 -7.45
N LEU A 176 2.28 -3.11 -7.37
CA LEU A 176 2.92 -1.88 -6.92
C LEU A 176 2.49 -1.50 -5.50
N PRO A 177 3.42 -0.96 -4.69
CA PRO A 177 3.16 -0.56 -3.32
C PRO A 177 2.47 0.80 -3.24
N ALA A 178 1.46 0.93 -2.38
CA ALA A 178 0.83 2.18 -1.96
C ALA A 178 0.88 2.38 -0.43
N TYR A 179 1.94 1.87 0.20
CA TYR A 179 2.08 1.80 1.66
C TYR A 179 3.52 1.97 2.14
N GLY A 180 3.67 2.10 3.45
CA GLY A 180 4.90 2.00 4.20
C GLY A 180 4.88 0.90 5.26
N LEU A 181 6.04 0.61 5.82
CA LEU A 181 6.28 -0.38 6.87
C LEU A 181 7.10 0.27 7.98
N ARG A 182 6.85 -0.12 9.23
CA ARG A 182 7.78 0.12 10.32
C ARG A 182 8.69 -1.09 10.47
N VAL A 183 10.00 -0.86 10.52
CA VAL A 183 11.00 -1.91 10.73
C VAL A 183 11.73 -1.64 12.03
N GLY A 184 11.77 -2.64 12.91
CA GLY A 184 12.64 -2.68 14.08
C GLY A 184 13.97 -3.33 13.73
N TYR A 185 15.06 -2.71 14.18
CA TYR A 185 16.43 -3.21 14.00
C TYR A 185 17.07 -3.57 15.34
N ASP A 186 17.94 -4.58 15.33
CA ASP A 186 18.87 -4.86 16.42
C ASP A 186 20.11 -3.96 16.36
N ASP A 187 21.02 -4.14 17.32
CA ASP A 187 22.26 -3.37 17.46
C ASP A 187 23.24 -3.61 16.30
N GLU A 188 23.07 -4.71 15.56
CA GLU A 188 23.85 -5.09 14.39
C GLU A 188 23.25 -4.52 13.08
N GLY A 189 22.09 -3.87 13.16
CA GLY A 189 21.40 -3.26 12.02
C GLY A 189 20.60 -4.25 11.17
N THR A 190 20.32 -5.44 11.70
CA THR A 190 19.46 -6.45 11.07
C THR A 190 18.00 -6.18 11.44
N ALA A 191 17.10 -6.31 10.46
CA ALA A 191 15.67 -6.17 10.71
C ALA A 191 15.17 -7.35 11.55
N VAL A 192 14.72 -7.07 12.78
CA VAL A 192 14.21 -8.06 13.74
C VAL A 192 12.69 -8.03 13.88
N ALA A 193 12.04 -6.96 13.40
CA ALA A 193 10.59 -6.85 13.40
C ALA A 193 10.11 -6.00 12.22
N VAL A 194 8.96 -6.36 11.64
CA VAL A 194 8.30 -5.59 10.58
C VAL A 194 6.82 -5.46 10.94
N GLU A 195 6.31 -4.24 10.88
CA GLU A 195 4.92 -3.93 11.15
C GLU A 195 4.32 -3.16 9.97
N GLY A 196 3.24 -3.72 9.43
CA GLY A 196 2.49 -3.16 8.33
C GLY A 196 1.21 -2.43 8.77
N GLU A 197 0.09 -3.15 8.78
CA GLU A 197 -1.28 -2.61 8.81
C GLU A 197 -1.80 -2.26 10.19
N MET A 198 -1.63 -3.18 11.14
CA MET A 198 -2.07 -2.96 12.50
C MET A 198 -0.89 -2.61 13.40
N PRO A 199 -1.05 -1.66 14.34
CA PRO A 199 -0.08 -1.42 15.39
C PRO A 199 0.22 -2.71 16.14
N ARG A 200 1.43 -3.23 15.96
CA ARG A 200 2.00 -4.24 16.85
C ARG A 200 3.05 -3.56 17.70
N ALA A 201 3.10 -3.88 18.99
CA ALA A 201 4.21 -3.44 19.82
C ALA A 201 5.48 -4.13 19.29
N ILE A 202 6.29 -3.38 18.54
CA ILE A 202 7.63 -3.82 18.19
C ILE A 202 8.52 -3.47 19.39
N GLU A 203 9.01 -4.49 20.07
CA GLU A 203 10.15 -4.35 20.98
C GLU A 203 11.43 -4.36 20.14
N ALA A 204 11.86 -3.19 19.68
CA ALA A 204 13.15 -3.01 19.02
C ALA A 204 13.80 -1.73 19.54
N GLN A 205 15.11 -1.77 19.80
CA GLN A 205 15.86 -0.61 20.30
C GLN A 205 15.86 0.55 19.30
N ARG A 206 15.82 0.25 17.99
CA ARG A 206 15.71 1.24 16.92
C ARG A 206 14.58 0.86 15.98
N THR A 207 13.69 1.81 15.70
CA THR A 207 12.63 1.64 14.70
C THR A 207 12.80 2.67 13.58
N ARG A 208 12.47 2.28 12.35
CA ARG A 208 12.47 3.16 11.18
C ARG A 208 11.17 2.99 10.42
N GLU A 209 10.52 4.10 10.10
CA GLU A 209 9.40 4.11 9.15
C GLU A 209 9.98 4.15 7.74
N LEU A 210 9.67 3.13 6.94
CA LEU A 210 9.96 3.06 5.51
C LEU A 210 8.67 3.36 4.78
N ARG A 211 8.65 4.40 3.96
CA ARG A 211 7.50 4.73 3.11
C ARG A 211 7.93 4.70 1.66
N VAL A 212 7.08 4.15 0.80
CA VAL A 212 7.28 4.33 -0.63
C VAL A 212 6.87 5.76 -0.99
N ASP A 213 7.80 6.52 -1.55
CA ASP A 213 7.50 7.84 -2.11
C ASP A 213 6.62 7.69 -3.37
N PRO A 214 5.38 8.23 -3.39
CA PRO A 214 4.49 8.23 -4.56
C PRO A 214 5.15 8.68 -5.88
N ARG A 215 6.14 9.56 -5.83
CA ARG A 215 6.86 10.08 -7.02
C ARG A 215 7.75 9.03 -7.66
N THR A 216 8.31 8.10 -6.87
CA THR A 216 9.12 6.98 -7.39
C THR A 216 8.24 6.01 -8.17
N VAL A 217 7.07 5.68 -7.65
CA VAL A 217 6.07 4.83 -8.33
C VAL A 217 5.54 5.53 -9.58
N SER A 218 5.23 6.83 -9.49
CA SER A 218 4.79 7.63 -10.66
C SER A 218 5.85 7.65 -11.76
N THR A 219 7.13 7.65 -11.40
CA THR A 219 8.24 7.56 -12.37
C THR A 219 8.27 6.22 -13.08
N LEU A 220 8.05 5.10 -12.37
CA LEU A 220 7.91 3.79 -12.99
C LEU A 220 6.68 3.74 -13.91
N LEU A 221 5.53 4.21 -13.45
CA LEU A 221 4.29 4.20 -14.25
C LEU A 221 4.46 4.95 -15.56
N ARG A 222 5.03 6.16 -15.54
CA ARG A 222 5.34 6.93 -16.77
C ARG A 222 6.28 6.19 -17.73
N LYS A 223 7.22 5.38 -17.21
CA LYS A 223 8.09 4.55 -18.06
C LYS A 223 7.30 3.42 -18.71
N LEU A 224 6.46 2.72 -17.94
CA LEU A 224 5.61 1.64 -18.45
C LEU A 224 4.56 2.13 -19.45
N GLU A 225 4.04 3.35 -19.28
CA GLU A 225 3.14 3.97 -20.25
C GLU A 225 3.84 4.27 -21.57
N ARG A 226 5.09 4.76 -21.53
CA ARG A 226 5.88 5.07 -22.73
C ARG A 226 6.36 3.81 -23.46
N ALA A 227 6.70 2.77 -22.72
CA ALA A 227 7.27 1.54 -23.24
C ALA A 227 6.67 0.32 -22.53
N ARG A 228 5.41 0.02 -22.85
CA ARG A 228 4.67 -1.09 -22.23
C ARG A 228 5.24 -2.43 -22.73
N PRO A 229 5.76 -3.30 -21.84
CA PRO A 229 6.19 -4.62 -22.25
C PRO A 229 5.03 -5.44 -22.85
N PRO A 230 5.29 -6.33 -23.82
CA PRO A 230 4.29 -7.27 -24.31
C PRO A 230 3.66 -8.05 -23.16
N LEU A 231 2.37 -8.36 -23.26
CA LEU A 231 1.60 -9.12 -22.27
C LEU A 231 1.43 -8.47 -20.89
N LEU A 232 2.05 -7.31 -20.60
CA LEU A 232 1.73 -6.56 -19.39
C LEU A 232 0.26 -6.11 -19.47
N ALA A 233 -0.62 -6.70 -18.67
CA ALA A 233 -2.07 -6.48 -18.67
C ALA A 233 -2.51 -5.32 -17.78
N GLY A 234 -1.72 -4.94 -16.78
CA GLY A 234 -2.04 -3.83 -15.88
C GLY A 234 -1.30 -3.86 -14.55
N ILE A 235 -1.78 -3.04 -13.62
CA ILE A 235 -1.21 -2.86 -12.28
C ILE A 235 -2.15 -3.43 -11.22
N VAL A 236 -1.58 -4.05 -10.20
CA VAL A 236 -2.26 -4.40 -8.95
C VAL A 236 -1.72 -3.49 -7.86
N TRP A 237 -2.60 -2.79 -7.15
CA TRP A 237 -2.22 -1.91 -6.05
C TRP A 237 -2.28 -2.66 -4.73
N PHE A 238 -1.18 -2.66 -3.98
CA PHE A 238 -1.10 -3.30 -2.68
C PHE A 238 -0.43 -2.36 -1.67
N ARG A 239 -0.90 -2.21 -0.43
CA ARG A 239 -2.28 -2.44 0.00
C ARG A 239 -3.11 -1.18 -0.24
N LEU A 240 -4.43 -1.34 -0.32
CA LEU A 240 -5.35 -0.23 -0.47
C LEU A 240 -5.48 0.55 0.86
N PRO A 241 -5.71 1.87 0.80
CA PRO A 241 -5.77 2.69 2.00
C PRO A 241 -7.03 2.43 2.81
N GLY A 242 -6.85 2.16 4.11
CA GLY A 242 -7.90 2.17 5.12
C GLY A 242 -7.91 3.50 5.90
N GLU A 243 -9.02 3.77 6.60
CA GLU A 243 -9.14 4.95 7.48
C GLU A 243 -8.14 4.87 8.64
N ASP A 244 -8.02 3.70 9.26
CA ASP A 244 -7.11 3.46 10.39
C ASP A 244 -5.65 3.19 9.99
N ASP A 245 -5.41 3.01 8.68
CA ASP A 245 -4.08 2.70 8.17
C ASP A 245 -3.27 3.97 7.96
N ARG A 246 -2.42 4.26 8.96
CA ARG A 246 -1.54 5.43 8.97
C ARG A 246 -0.32 5.31 8.05
N ARG A 247 -0.04 4.10 7.51
CA ARG A 247 1.12 3.85 6.65
C ARG A 247 0.76 3.70 5.18
N ALA A 248 -0.50 3.43 4.84
CA ALA A 248 -0.97 3.57 3.47
C ALA A 248 -0.99 5.05 3.05
N TRP A 249 -0.76 5.29 1.77
CA TRP A 249 -1.03 6.61 1.17
C TRP A 249 -2.47 7.04 1.45
N SER A 250 -2.77 8.32 1.43
CA SER A 250 -4.14 8.78 1.40
C SER A 250 -4.83 8.31 0.12
N THR A 251 -6.16 8.16 0.21
CA THR A 251 -7.03 7.96 -0.95
C THR A 251 -6.75 8.97 -2.07
N THR A 252 -6.54 10.24 -1.70
CA THR A 252 -6.27 11.33 -2.64
C THR A 252 -4.94 11.13 -3.35
N THR A 253 -3.88 10.78 -2.61
CA THR A 253 -2.56 10.51 -3.18
C THR A 253 -2.58 9.29 -4.10
N LEU A 254 -3.23 8.19 -3.69
CA LEU A 254 -3.35 7.01 -4.54
C LEU A 254 -4.11 7.32 -5.84
N HIS A 255 -5.21 8.07 -5.75
CA HIS A 255 -5.97 8.51 -6.93
C HIS A 255 -5.10 9.34 -7.88
N ALA A 256 -4.35 10.32 -7.34
CA ALA A 256 -3.46 11.18 -8.13
C ALA A 256 -2.37 10.37 -8.85
N VAL A 257 -1.77 9.38 -8.19
CA VAL A 257 -0.79 8.48 -8.80
C VAL A 257 -1.41 7.64 -9.91
N ILE A 258 -2.59 7.05 -9.69
CA ILE A 258 -3.30 6.25 -10.70
C ILE A 258 -3.65 7.11 -11.92
N ALA A 259 -4.06 8.35 -11.70
CA ALA A 259 -4.44 9.30 -12.75
C ALA A 259 -3.24 9.93 -13.48
N GLY A 260 -2.00 9.67 -13.03
CA GLY A 260 -0.80 10.33 -13.56
C GLY A 260 -0.75 11.84 -13.29
N ALA A 261 -1.47 12.31 -12.26
CA ALA A 261 -1.54 13.71 -11.90
C ALA A 261 -0.24 14.22 -11.27
N ASP A 262 -0.07 15.55 -11.26
CA ASP A 262 1.05 16.18 -10.56
C ASP A 262 0.88 16.02 -9.04
N LEU A 263 1.98 15.68 -8.36
CA LEU A 263 1.99 15.35 -6.93
C LEU A 263 2.55 16.55 -6.16
N LYS A 264 1.65 17.36 -5.61
CA LYS A 264 2.00 18.58 -4.86
C LYS A 264 1.21 18.65 -3.56
N PRO A 265 1.87 19.02 -2.43
CA PRO A 265 1.13 19.37 -1.24
C PRO A 265 0.36 20.67 -1.49
N GLY A 266 -0.73 20.86 -0.75
CA GLY A 266 -1.52 22.09 -0.80
C GLY A 266 -1.88 22.50 0.61
N PHE A 267 -0.90 23.02 1.35
CA PHE A 267 -1.10 23.35 2.76
C PHE A 267 -1.90 24.65 2.89
N GLY A 268 -3.02 24.57 3.59
CA GLY A 268 -3.86 25.73 3.91
C GLY A 268 -4.19 25.74 5.39
N VAL A 269 -4.24 26.92 5.99
CA VAL A 269 -4.65 27.10 7.38
C VAL A 269 -6.07 27.64 7.42
N ARG A 270 -6.84 27.18 8.41
CA ARG A 270 -8.13 27.77 8.78
C ARG A 270 -8.18 27.97 10.29
N VAL A 271 -8.93 29.00 10.70
CA VAL A 271 -9.19 29.31 12.10
C VAL A 271 -10.61 28.90 12.42
N GLN A 272 -10.80 28.10 13.47
CA GLN A 272 -12.12 27.66 13.92
C GLN A 272 -12.40 28.19 15.31
N THR A 273 -13.26 29.20 15.40
CA THR A 273 -13.69 29.76 16.68
C THR A 273 -14.66 28.80 17.37
N ALA A 274 -14.31 28.38 18.57
CA ALA A 274 -15.16 27.63 19.48
C ALA A 274 -16.09 28.57 20.25
N SER A 275 -17.19 28.02 20.78
CA SER A 275 -18.21 28.78 21.51
C SER A 275 -17.70 29.40 22.82
N ASP A 276 -16.55 28.95 23.33
CA ASP A 276 -15.90 29.46 24.54
C ASP A 276 -14.95 30.64 24.27
N GLY A 277 -14.90 31.12 23.02
CA GLY A 277 -14.03 32.22 22.58
C GLY A 277 -12.58 31.82 22.28
N ALA A 278 -12.22 30.53 22.39
CA ALA A 278 -10.97 30.03 21.85
C ALA A 278 -11.08 29.82 20.34
N ALA A 279 -9.96 29.96 19.63
CA ALA A 279 -9.84 29.71 18.21
C ALA A 279 -8.82 28.60 17.96
N ASP A 280 -9.28 27.50 17.39
CA ASP A 280 -8.41 26.39 16.98
C ASP A 280 -7.74 26.72 15.65
N ILE A 281 -6.43 26.51 15.58
CA ILE A 281 -5.65 26.68 14.35
C ILE A 281 -5.53 25.31 13.70
N VAL A 282 -6.09 25.18 12.50
CA VAL A 282 -6.20 23.90 11.79
C VAL A 282 -5.45 24.00 10.46
N LEU A 283 -4.42 23.18 10.31
CA LEU A 283 -3.67 23.01 9.07
C LEU A 283 -4.28 21.86 8.25
N GLY A 284 -4.67 22.13 7.01
CA GLY A 284 -5.16 21.13 6.07
C GLY A 284 -4.20 20.92 4.91
N ASN A 285 -4.12 19.69 4.40
CA ASN A 285 -3.49 19.41 3.12
C ASN A 285 -4.57 19.18 2.06
N ARG A 286 -4.81 20.19 1.23
CA ARG A 286 -5.78 20.18 0.12
C ARG A 286 -5.14 19.82 -1.23
N GLY A 287 -3.86 19.43 -1.23
CA GLY A 287 -3.14 18.99 -2.41
C GLY A 287 -3.42 17.53 -2.78
N THR A 288 -2.56 16.99 -3.64
CA THR A 288 -2.63 15.63 -4.18
C THR A 288 -1.54 14.72 -3.63
N PHE A 289 -0.73 15.22 -2.69
CA PHE A 289 0.46 14.53 -2.21
C PHE A 289 0.53 14.55 -0.68
N ASP A 290 0.73 13.36 -0.11
CA ASP A 290 1.04 13.17 1.30
C ASP A 290 2.44 13.71 1.58
N ALA A 291 2.55 14.76 2.39
CA ALA A 291 3.81 15.44 2.66
C ALA A 291 3.90 15.90 4.11
N PRO A 292 5.11 16.01 4.67
CA PRO A 292 5.29 16.71 5.94
C PRO A 292 5.08 18.20 5.69
N PRO A 293 4.42 18.92 6.62
CA PRO A 293 4.35 20.37 6.52
C PRO A 293 5.76 20.93 6.71
N SER A 294 6.31 21.55 5.67
CA SER A 294 7.59 22.27 5.72
C SER A 294 7.40 23.78 5.95
N ALA A 295 6.17 24.26 5.75
CA ALA A 295 5.80 25.65 5.84
C ALA A 295 5.53 26.08 7.29
N SER A 296 5.92 27.30 7.64
CA SER A 296 5.45 27.92 8.88
C SER A 296 4.05 28.48 8.69
N VAL A 297 3.22 28.43 9.74
CA VAL A 297 1.86 28.99 9.72
C VAL A 297 1.86 30.30 10.48
N GLU A 298 1.47 31.38 9.82
CA GLU A 298 1.41 32.72 10.39
C GLU A 298 -0.03 33.11 10.68
N ILE A 299 -0.28 33.60 11.89
CA ILE A 299 -1.57 34.11 12.34
C ILE A 299 -1.37 35.53 12.84
N ALA A 300 -1.88 36.51 12.10
CA ALA A 300 -1.97 37.90 12.53
C ALA A 300 -3.17 38.05 13.46
N ALA A 301 -2.90 38.37 14.73
CA ALA A 301 -3.92 38.47 15.77
C ALA A 301 -3.55 39.51 16.82
N ASN A 302 -4.56 40.18 17.38
CA ASN A 302 -4.39 41.27 18.34
C ASN A 302 -4.95 40.92 19.72
N ALA A 303 -4.35 41.53 20.75
CA ALA A 303 -4.75 41.40 22.15
C ALA A 303 -5.00 39.94 22.56
N CYS A 304 -4.02 39.07 22.28
CA CYS A 304 -4.07 37.67 22.62
C CYS A 304 -3.77 37.45 24.11
N ALA A 305 -4.74 36.89 24.83
CA ALA A 305 -4.62 36.54 26.25
C ALA A 305 -3.84 35.23 26.45
N ALA A 306 -4.00 34.28 25.53
CA ALA A 306 -3.29 33.00 25.55
C ALA A 306 -3.17 32.42 24.13
N ALA A 307 -2.10 31.66 23.89
CA ALA A 307 -1.92 30.85 22.69
C ALA A 307 -0.99 29.68 23.03
N ASP A 308 -1.23 28.53 22.41
CA ASP A 308 -0.39 27.35 22.60
C ASP A 308 -0.35 26.48 21.34
N ALA A 309 0.76 25.74 21.18
CA ALA A 309 0.93 24.76 20.12
C ALA A 309 0.59 23.35 20.61
N LEU A 310 0.03 22.53 19.73
CA LEU A 310 -0.18 21.11 19.99
C LEU A 310 1.02 20.28 19.53
N ALA A 311 1.02 19.00 19.92
CA ALA A 311 2.07 18.05 19.57
C ALA A 311 2.42 18.10 18.07
N GLY A 312 3.72 18.14 17.77
CA GLY A 312 4.25 18.27 16.41
C GLY A 312 4.51 19.70 15.94
N PHE A 313 4.14 20.71 16.75
CA PHE A 313 4.37 22.12 16.45
C PHE A 313 4.95 22.87 17.66
N ARG A 314 5.65 23.96 17.38
CA ARG A 314 6.04 24.99 18.36
C ARG A 314 5.47 26.32 17.91
N ILE A 315 5.18 27.20 18.86
CA ILE A 315 4.66 28.55 18.59
C ILE A 315 5.68 29.60 19.03
N GLU A 316 5.85 30.64 18.22
CA GLU A 316 6.62 31.84 18.57
C GLU A 316 5.79 33.08 18.31
N LYS A 317 6.03 34.12 19.12
CA LYS A 317 5.43 35.43 18.90
C LYS A 317 6.28 36.22 17.92
N SER A 318 5.65 36.81 16.90
CA SER A 318 6.30 37.70 15.92
C SER A 318 5.77 39.13 16.07
N ALA A 319 6.40 40.09 15.37
CA ALA A 319 5.94 41.48 15.36
C ALA A 319 4.53 41.64 14.77
N ALA A 320 4.11 40.72 13.90
CA ALA A 320 2.82 40.75 13.21
C ALA A 320 1.76 39.80 13.82
N GLY A 321 2.11 39.02 14.87
CA GLY A 321 1.19 38.07 15.50
C GLY A 321 1.91 36.83 16.04
N TRP A 322 1.51 35.66 15.57
CA TRP A 322 2.02 34.36 16.02
C TRP A 322 2.46 33.50 14.83
N ARG A 323 3.50 32.71 15.02
CA ARG A 323 3.98 31.76 14.01
C ARG A 323 4.11 30.36 14.60
N PHE A 324 3.51 29.39 13.94
CA PHE A 324 3.63 27.97 14.26
C PHE A 324 4.66 27.32 13.33
N PHE A 325 5.58 26.55 13.90
CA PHE A 325 6.59 25.82 13.17
C PHE A 325 6.43 24.32 13.41
N PRO A 326 6.48 23.49 12.35
CA PRO A 326 6.54 22.05 12.51
C PRO A 326 7.83 21.67 13.25
N THR A 327 7.72 20.73 14.19
CA THR A 327 8.87 20.18 14.96
C THR A 327 9.16 18.72 14.61
N THR A 328 8.37 18.13 13.70
CA THR A 328 8.50 16.74 13.27
C THR A 328 8.22 16.63 11.77
N ASP A 329 8.76 15.58 11.13
CA ASP A 329 8.45 15.22 9.74
C ASP A 329 7.19 14.35 9.62
N THR A 330 6.21 14.58 10.50
CA THR A 330 4.94 13.86 10.46
C THR A 330 4.17 14.25 9.20
N ILE A 331 3.76 13.24 8.44
CA ILE A 331 3.02 13.44 7.19
C ILE A 331 1.60 13.92 7.49
N LEU A 332 1.24 15.06 6.91
CA LEU A 332 -0.15 15.45 6.79
C LEU A 332 -0.70 14.87 5.47
N ARG A 333 -1.51 13.82 5.58
CA ARG A 333 -2.13 13.12 4.45
C ARG A 333 -2.97 14.07 3.61
N ALA A 334 -2.94 13.93 2.29
CA ALA A 334 -3.81 14.70 1.41
C ALA A 334 -5.29 14.44 1.74
N GLY A 335 -6.08 15.51 1.73
CA GLY A 335 -7.48 15.53 2.16
C GLY A 335 -7.70 15.58 3.68
N HIS A 336 -6.64 15.53 4.49
CA HIS A 336 -6.76 15.54 5.97
C HIS A 336 -6.40 16.89 6.57
N GLU A 337 -6.81 17.05 7.82
CA GLU A 337 -6.56 18.23 8.64
C GLU A 337 -5.89 17.83 9.96
N TRP A 338 -5.10 18.74 10.51
CA TRP A 338 -4.40 18.61 11.77
C TRP A 338 -4.55 19.91 12.54
N ARG A 339 -5.15 19.82 13.74
CA ARG A 339 -5.14 20.94 14.69
C ARG A 339 -3.72 21.11 15.23
N ILE A 340 -3.12 22.27 14.95
CA ILE A 340 -1.71 22.55 15.28
C ILE A 340 -1.56 23.40 16.55
N GLY A 341 -2.64 24.00 17.03
CA GLY A 341 -2.63 24.90 18.16
C GLY A 341 -3.99 25.52 18.42
N TRP A 342 -4.03 26.42 19.40
CA TRP A 342 -5.20 27.23 19.71
C TRP A 342 -4.77 28.60 20.24
N MET A 343 -5.66 29.58 20.16
CA MET A 343 -5.42 30.91 20.70
C MET A 343 -6.70 31.61 21.16
N ARG A 344 -6.55 32.52 22.11
CA ARG A 344 -7.62 33.40 22.62
C ARG A 344 -7.19 34.84 22.39
N CYS A 345 -7.72 35.45 21.34
CA CYS A 345 -7.40 36.80 20.91
C CYS A 345 -8.67 37.62 20.75
N ALA A 346 -8.57 38.94 20.91
CA ALA A 346 -9.70 39.83 20.67
C ALA A 346 -10.07 39.88 19.18
N SER A 347 -9.06 39.82 18.30
CA SER A 347 -9.26 39.66 16.85
C SER A 347 -8.19 38.76 16.24
N ILE A 348 -8.58 38.03 15.20
CA ILE A 348 -7.69 37.32 14.29
C ILE A 348 -7.95 37.89 12.90
N ASP A 349 -6.94 38.56 12.34
CA ASP A 349 -7.11 39.42 11.18
C ASP A 349 -6.69 38.73 9.88
N ARG A 350 -5.72 37.80 9.96
CA ARG A 350 -5.21 37.06 8.81
C ARG A 350 -4.52 35.76 9.22
N GLU A 351 -4.75 34.72 8.43
CA GLU A 351 -4.03 33.47 8.45
C GLU A 351 -3.32 33.20 7.11
N SER A 352 -2.09 32.70 7.16
CA SER A 352 -1.35 32.31 5.95
C SER A 352 -0.37 31.20 6.21
N VAL A 353 -0.14 30.38 5.19
CA VAL A 353 0.92 29.36 5.16
C VAL A 353 2.09 29.94 4.39
N ASN A 354 3.27 29.98 5.00
CA ASN A 354 4.49 30.47 4.37
C ASN A 354 5.32 29.28 3.88
N GLU A 355 5.21 28.99 2.58
CA GLU A 355 5.89 27.86 1.92
C GLU A 355 7.40 28.08 1.73
N SER A 356 7.93 29.26 2.07
CA SER A 356 9.37 29.54 2.09
C SER A 356 9.93 29.38 3.51
N PRO A 357 10.96 28.54 3.72
CA PRO A 357 11.61 28.38 5.03
C PRO A 357 12.26 29.65 5.56
#